data_AF-A0AAN6BSD2-F1
#
_entry.id   AF-A0AAN6BSD2-F1
#
_cell.length_a   1.000
_cell.length_b   1.000
_cell.length_c   1.000
_cell.angle_alpha   90.00
_cell.angle_beta   90.00
_cell.angle_gamma   90.00
#
_symmetry.space_group_name_H-M   'P 1'
#
loop_
_entity.id
_entity.type
_entity.pdbx_description
1 polymer ?
#
loop_
_entity_poly.entity_id
_entity_poly.type
_entity_poly.pdbx_seq_one_letter_code
_entity_poly.pdbx_strand_id
1 'polypeptide(L)'
;MGLASVSRESCENLLSKGGADGEGMGRAITIVIGGARESLDALPHSLRLVLKCRKGFIKLAIRTGADLVPVLAFGENDLYEQVRSDQHPVIHKLQMLIKRTMGFTIPLFHARGVFNYDVGLMPYRRPLNIVVGRAIQVVQQRDRDKIDETYIDDLHAKYIQELRRLWEQYKDVFAKDRISEIEIVA
;
A
#
# COMPACT_ATOMS: atom_id res chain seq x y z
N MET A 1 -17.25 3.50 7.41
CA MET A 1 -15.78 3.45 7.21
C MET A 1 -15.14 4.35 8.25
N GLY A 2 -14.05 3.91 8.89
CA GLY A 2 -13.31 4.71 9.86
C GLY A 2 -11.80 4.60 9.62
N LEU A 3 -11.05 5.61 10.02
CA LEU A 3 -9.59 5.60 9.99
C LEU A 3 -9.07 5.12 11.34
N ALA A 4 -8.07 4.24 11.32
CA ALA A 4 -7.44 3.73 12.52
C ALA A 4 -5.93 3.54 12.30
N SER A 5 -5.17 3.48 13.39
CA SER A 5 -3.76 3.15 13.34
C SER A 5 -3.54 1.75 12.76
N VAL A 6 -2.48 1.57 11.96
CA VAL A 6 -2.05 0.27 11.44
C VAL A 6 -1.18 -0.50 12.45
N SER A 7 -1.18 -0.11 13.73
CA SER A 7 -0.51 -0.85 14.78
C SER A 7 -1.12 -2.24 14.95
N ARG A 8 -0.29 -3.23 15.33
CA ARG A 8 -0.73 -4.62 15.51
C ARG A 8 -1.97 -4.71 16.42
N GLU A 9 -1.92 -4.03 17.56
CA GLU A 9 -3.01 -4.03 18.55
C GLU A 9 -4.30 -3.42 18.00
N SER A 10 -4.20 -2.33 17.23
CA SER A 10 -5.35 -1.70 16.58
C SER A 10 -5.99 -2.67 15.58
N CYS A 11 -5.18 -3.28 14.71
CA CYS A 11 -5.66 -4.24 13.73
C CYS A 11 -6.25 -5.50 14.37
N GLU A 12 -5.60 -6.07 15.38
CA GLU A 12 -6.11 -7.23 16.14
C GLU A 12 -7.46 -6.91 16.79
N ASN A 13 -7.61 -5.72 17.40
CA ASN A 13 -8.88 -5.29 17.98
C ASN A 13 -9.98 -5.13 16.92
N LEU A 14 -9.68 -4.51 15.78
CA LEU A 14 -10.65 -4.30 14.70
C LEU A 14 -11.09 -5.61 14.05
N LEU A 15 -10.16 -6.56 13.89
CA LEU A 15 -10.41 -7.88 13.30
C LEU A 15 -11.06 -8.87 14.28
N SER A 16 -11.02 -8.64 15.58
CA SER A 16 -11.59 -9.55 16.60
C SER A 16 -12.90 -9.06 17.22
N LYS A 17 -13.28 -7.80 17.00
CA LYS A 17 -14.46 -7.18 17.62
C LYS A 17 -15.36 -6.54 16.58
N GLY A 18 -16.67 -6.64 16.81
CA GLY A 18 -17.67 -5.89 16.05
C GLY A 18 -18.17 -6.56 14.77
N GLY A 19 -18.29 -7.90 14.78
CA GLY A 19 -19.16 -8.62 13.84
C GLY A 19 -20.61 -8.14 13.92
N ALA A 20 -21.42 -8.45 12.91
CA ALA A 20 -22.80 -7.93 12.77
C ALA A 20 -23.74 -8.33 13.94
N ASP A 21 -23.39 -9.37 14.68
CA ASP A 21 -24.06 -9.93 15.85
C ASP A 21 -23.43 -9.51 17.20
N GLY A 22 -22.35 -8.72 17.16
CA GLY A 22 -21.60 -8.33 18.37
C GLY A 22 -20.70 -9.42 18.94
N GLU A 23 -20.71 -10.64 18.38
CA GLU A 23 -20.03 -11.83 18.89
C GLU A 23 -19.39 -12.60 17.72
N GLY A 24 -18.15 -12.26 17.32
CA GLY A 24 -17.49 -12.99 16.23
C GLY A 24 -16.33 -12.27 15.56
N MET A 25 -15.77 -12.94 14.53
CA MET A 25 -14.70 -12.41 13.68
C MET A 25 -15.11 -11.05 13.10
N GLY A 26 -14.29 -10.03 13.37
CA GLY A 26 -14.63 -8.62 13.38
C GLY A 26 -14.77 -7.95 12.01
N ARG A 27 -14.35 -6.69 11.93
CA ARG A 27 -14.51 -5.84 10.74
C ARG A 27 -13.42 -6.14 9.70
N ALA A 28 -13.76 -6.03 8.42
CA ALA A 28 -12.74 -5.99 7.37
C ALA A 28 -11.88 -4.72 7.53
N ILE A 29 -10.56 -4.88 7.41
CA ILE A 29 -9.61 -3.77 7.40
C ILE A 29 -8.85 -3.74 6.08
N THR A 30 -8.50 -2.54 5.62
CA THR A 30 -7.63 -2.34 4.46
C THR A 30 -6.33 -1.73 4.95
N ILE A 31 -5.21 -2.39 4.61
CA ILE A 31 -3.87 -1.90 4.96
C ILE A 31 -3.18 -1.51 3.66
N VAL A 32 -2.72 -0.26 3.59
CA VAL A 32 -1.77 0.15 2.56
C VAL A 32 -0.40 -0.40 2.97
N ILE A 33 0.03 -1.47 2.31
CA ILE A 33 1.26 -2.20 2.68
C ILE A 33 2.49 -1.36 2.35
N GLY A 34 2.40 -0.46 1.38
CA GLY A 34 3.46 0.50 1.04
C GLY A 34 3.75 1.47 2.18
N GLY A 35 4.84 2.22 2.06
CA GLY A 35 5.20 3.22 3.08
C GLY A 35 5.83 4.45 2.47
N ALA A 36 6.21 5.42 3.31
CA ALA A 36 6.78 6.69 2.85
C ALA A 36 7.98 6.52 1.90
N ARG A 37 8.78 5.46 2.06
CA ARG A 37 9.90 5.17 1.16
C ARG A 37 9.46 4.82 -0.26
N GLU A 38 8.34 4.11 -0.41
CA GLU A 38 7.79 3.75 -1.72
C GLU A 38 7.21 4.98 -2.43
N SER A 39 6.54 5.87 -1.69
CA SER A 39 6.02 7.12 -2.25
C SER A 39 7.10 8.12 -2.66
N LEU A 40 8.35 7.96 -2.20
CA LEU A 40 9.49 8.82 -2.60
C LEU A 40 10.16 8.33 -3.89
N ASP A 41 10.01 7.05 -4.23
CA ASP A 41 10.58 6.46 -5.45
C ASP A 41 9.51 6.26 -6.54
N ALA A 42 8.25 6.66 -6.28
CA ALA A 42 7.13 6.51 -7.21
C ALA A 42 7.33 7.36 -8.47
N LEU A 43 7.53 6.69 -9.61
CA LEU A 43 7.62 7.33 -10.92
C LEU A 43 6.30 7.16 -11.68
N PRO A 44 5.82 8.19 -12.39
CA PRO A 44 4.68 8.07 -13.29
C PRO A 44 4.87 6.89 -14.26
N HIS A 45 3.76 6.23 -14.59
CA HIS A 45 3.71 5.08 -15.51
C HIS A 45 4.52 3.85 -15.11
N SER A 46 5.04 3.81 -13.88
CA SER A 46 5.70 2.64 -13.30
C SER A 46 4.89 2.12 -12.11
N LEU A 47 5.01 0.82 -11.80
CA LEU A 47 4.41 0.24 -10.60
C LEU A 47 5.44 -0.61 -9.86
N ARG A 48 5.96 -0.06 -8.77
CA ARG A 48 6.99 -0.70 -7.95
C ARG A 48 6.50 -0.85 -6.52
N LEU A 49 6.30 -2.10 -6.09
CA LEU A 49 5.74 -2.47 -4.80
C LEU A 49 6.83 -2.97 -3.84
N VAL A 50 6.98 -2.32 -2.69
CA VAL A 50 7.93 -2.75 -1.64
C VAL A 50 7.28 -3.82 -0.78
N LEU A 51 7.24 -5.05 -1.27
CA LEU A 51 6.48 -6.15 -0.66
C LEU A 51 7.32 -7.38 -0.28
N LYS A 52 8.50 -7.60 -0.88
CA LYS A 52 9.30 -8.83 -0.67
C LYS A 52 9.63 -9.07 0.81
N CYS A 53 9.99 -8.02 1.53
CA CYS A 53 10.37 -8.11 2.94
C CYS A 53 9.19 -7.88 3.90
N ARG A 54 8.03 -7.45 3.41
CA ARG A 54 6.89 -7.06 4.25
C ARG A 54 5.96 -8.23 4.48
N LYS A 55 6.23 -9.01 5.54
CA LYS A 55 5.42 -10.18 5.95
C LYS A 55 4.54 -9.93 7.19
N GLY A 56 4.56 -8.71 7.74
CA GLY A 56 3.85 -8.39 8.99
C GLY A 56 2.33 -8.53 8.90
N PHE A 57 1.73 -8.16 7.77
CA PHE A 57 0.29 -8.29 7.56
C PHE A 57 -0.14 -9.76 7.41
N ILE A 58 0.72 -10.62 6.85
CA ILE A 58 0.49 -12.08 6.78
C ILE A 58 0.48 -12.66 8.20
N LYS A 59 1.46 -12.29 9.04
CA LYS A 59 1.51 -12.72 10.45
C LYS A 59 0.25 -12.31 11.21
N LEU A 60 -0.26 -11.10 10.96
CA LEU A 60 -1.50 -10.60 11.54
C LEU A 60 -2.73 -11.40 11.07
N ALA A 61 -2.82 -11.69 9.77
CA ALA A 61 -3.89 -12.49 9.20
C ALA A 61 -3.93 -13.91 9.80
N ILE A 62 -2.78 -14.59 9.90
CA ILE A 62 -2.69 -15.93 10.51
C ILE A 62 -3.15 -15.93 11.97
N ARG A 63 -2.82 -14.89 12.75
CA ARG A 63 -3.24 -14.78 14.16
C ARG A 63 -4.73 -14.58 14.31
N THR A 64 -5.31 -13.73 13.45
CA THR A 64 -6.71 -13.34 13.53
C THR A 64 -7.64 -14.30 12.80
N GLY A 65 -7.11 -15.12 11.90
CA GLY A 65 -7.89 -15.95 10.98
C GLY A 65 -8.50 -15.16 9.84
N ALA A 66 -8.04 -13.92 9.61
CA ALA A 66 -8.58 -13.07 8.55
C ALA A 66 -8.04 -13.49 7.19
N ASP A 67 -8.93 -13.61 6.21
CA ASP A 67 -8.55 -13.87 4.83
C ASP A 67 -7.81 -12.69 4.21
N LEU A 68 -6.86 -12.99 3.33
CA LEU A 68 -6.06 -11.99 2.65
C LEU A 68 -6.66 -11.70 1.28
N VAL A 69 -7.04 -10.45 1.03
CA VAL A 69 -7.54 -10.02 -0.28
C VAL A 69 -6.51 -9.10 -0.93
N PRO A 70 -5.85 -9.52 -2.02
CA PRO A 70 -4.92 -8.68 -2.76
C PRO A 70 -5.70 -7.61 -3.54
N VAL A 71 -5.27 -6.36 -3.42
CA VAL A 71 -5.88 -5.21 -4.11
C VAL A 71 -4.77 -4.45 -4.82
N LEU A 72 -4.99 -4.11 -6.08
CA LEU A 72 -4.04 -3.38 -6.90
C LEU A 72 -4.69 -2.12 -7.46
N ALA A 73 -4.01 -0.98 -7.34
CA ALA A 73 -4.46 0.30 -7.87
C ALA A 73 -3.59 0.71 -9.07
N PHE A 74 -4.22 0.92 -10.22
CA PHE A 74 -3.60 1.43 -11.45
C PHE A 74 -3.80 2.93 -11.56
N GLY A 75 -2.73 3.65 -11.93
CA GLY A 75 -2.76 5.11 -12.12
C GLY A 75 -2.48 5.92 -10.85
N GLU A 76 -2.22 5.28 -9.70
CA GLU A 76 -1.89 5.98 -8.44
C GLU A 76 -0.67 6.90 -8.59
N ASN A 77 0.39 6.40 -9.23
CA ASN A 77 1.62 7.14 -9.47
C ASN A 77 1.46 8.28 -10.50
N ASP A 78 0.37 8.28 -11.27
CA ASP A 78 0.10 9.32 -12.26
C ASP A 78 -0.66 10.50 -11.63
N LEU A 79 -1.23 10.33 -10.44
CA LEU A 79 -1.98 11.37 -9.74
C LEU A 79 -1.09 12.53 -9.27
N TYR A 80 0.22 12.28 -9.14
CA TYR A 80 1.18 13.24 -8.62
C TYR A 80 2.48 13.20 -9.43
N GLU A 81 3.01 14.37 -9.78
CA GLU A 81 4.36 14.47 -10.31
C GLU A 81 5.32 14.79 -9.16
N GLN A 82 6.31 13.93 -8.95
CA GLN A 82 7.35 14.20 -7.96
C GLN A 82 8.29 15.27 -8.49
N VAL A 83 8.42 16.37 -7.74
CA VAL A 83 9.51 17.33 -7.98
C VAL A 83 10.81 16.65 -7.57
N ARG A 84 11.64 16.30 -8.55
CA ARG A 84 12.98 15.81 -8.25
C ARG A 84 13.73 16.91 -7.52
N SER A 85 14.17 16.62 -6.30
CA SER A 85 14.80 17.61 -5.40
C SER A 85 16.13 18.16 -5.95
N ASP A 86 16.70 17.52 -6.98
CA ASP A 86 17.92 17.95 -7.66
C ASP A 86 17.72 19.23 -8.50
N GLN A 87 16.50 19.55 -8.92
CA GLN A 87 16.20 20.72 -9.74
C GLN A 87 15.89 21.99 -8.92
N HIS A 88 15.63 21.87 -7.61
CA HIS A 88 15.25 23.00 -6.77
C HIS A 88 15.96 22.99 -5.39
N PRO A 89 17.11 23.68 -5.25
CA PRO A 89 17.94 23.68 -4.04
C PRO A 89 17.23 24.18 -2.78
N VAL A 90 16.26 25.08 -2.93
CA VAL A 90 15.48 25.66 -1.82
C VAL A 90 14.44 24.66 -1.29
N ILE A 91 13.78 23.94 -2.20
CA ILE A 91 12.81 22.89 -1.89
C ILE A 91 13.52 21.73 -1.17
N HIS A 92 14.69 21.33 -1.66
CA HIS A 92 15.51 20.29 -1.04
C HIS A 92 15.93 20.64 0.40
N LYS A 93 16.30 21.91 0.67
CA LYS A 93 16.62 22.38 2.04
C LYS A 93 15.42 22.32 2.97
N LEU A 94 14.22 22.69 2.51
CA LEU A 94 12.99 22.61 3.30
C LEU A 94 12.60 21.15 3.59
N GLN A 95 12.68 20.26 2.59
CA GLN A 95 12.45 18.83 2.77
C GLN A 95 13.40 18.23 3.80
N MET A 96 14.69 18.58 3.74
CA MET A 96 15.70 18.13 4.71
C MET A 96 15.46 18.67 6.12
N LEU A 97 14.92 19.88 6.24
CA LEU A 97 14.53 20.46 7.52
C LEU A 97 13.35 19.68 8.13
N ILE A 98 12.28 19.45 7.35
CA ILE A 98 11.09 18.68 7.77
C ILE A 98 11.47 17.24 8.11
N LYS A 99 12.35 16.61 7.31
CA LYS A 99 12.90 15.28 7.60
C LYS A 99 13.60 15.24 8.95
N ARG A 100 14.40 16.26 9.26
CA ARG A 100 15.14 16.36 10.53
C ARG A 100 14.23 16.59 11.73
N THR A 101 13.12 17.30 11.59
CA THR A 101 12.20 17.59 12.69
C THR A 101 11.11 16.53 12.89
N MET A 102 10.56 15.97 11.80
CA MET A 102 9.43 15.03 11.87
C MET A 102 9.83 13.55 11.68
N GLY A 103 11.07 13.25 11.29
CA GLY A 103 11.55 11.88 11.10
C GLY A 103 11.07 11.19 9.81
N PHE A 104 10.23 11.86 9.02
CA PHE A 104 9.81 11.44 7.68
C PHE A 104 9.76 12.65 6.73
N THR A 105 10.06 12.42 5.45
CA THR A 105 9.92 13.44 4.40
C THR A 105 8.50 13.45 3.88
N ILE A 106 7.86 14.61 3.86
CA ILE A 106 6.65 14.84 3.08
C ILE A 106 7.12 15.08 1.63
N PRO A 107 6.78 14.20 0.67
CA PRO A 107 7.10 14.46 -0.73
C PRO A 107 6.34 15.73 -1.16
N LEU A 108 7.05 16.67 -1.78
CA LEU A 108 6.41 17.82 -2.41
C LEU A 108 5.94 17.36 -3.78
N PHE A 109 4.70 16.89 -3.83
CA PHE A 109 4.04 16.56 -5.07
C PHE A 109 3.63 17.85 -5.77
N HIS A 110 4.01 18.01 -7.04
CA HIS A 110 3.42 19.04 -7.89
C HIS A 110 2.09 18.50 -8.38
N ALA A 111 1.02 19.06 -7.84
CA ALA A 111 -0.33 18.80 -8.30
C ALA A 111 -1.13 20.13 -8.23
N ARG A 112 -2.45 20.10 -8.34
CA ARG A 112 -3.26 21.33 -8.39
C ARG A 112 -3.25 22.11 -7.07
N GLY A 113 -3.12 23.43 -7.14
CA GLY A 113 -3.45 24.34 -6.05
C GLY A 113 -4.95 24.62 -5.98
N VAL A 114 -5.42 25.06 -4.81
CA VAL A 114 -6.79 25.59 -4.64
C VAL A 114 -6.97 26.92 -5.41
N PHE A 115 -5.87 27.63 -5.72
CA PHE A 115 -5.89 28.96 -6.34
C PHE A 115 -4.94 29.17 -7.55
N ASN A 116 -4.03 28.23 -7.88
CA ASN A 116 -3.16 28.30 -9.07
C ASN A 116 -2.85 26.91 -9.62
N TYR A 117 -2.66 26.80 -10.94
CA TYR A 117 -2.46 25.55 -11.67
C TYR A 117 -1.04 24.95 -11.56
N ASP A 118 -0.10 25.69 -10.97
CA ASP A 118 1.33 25.36 -11.00
C ASP A 118 1.92 24.94 -9.64
N VAL A 119 1.20 25.01 -8.51
CA VAL A 119 1.71 24.47 -7.23
C VAL A 119 0.54 24.12 -6.30
N GLY A 120 0.42 22.86 -5.90
CA GLY A 120 -0.51 22.45 -4.84
C GLY A 120 -0.59 20.96 -4.56
N LEU A 121 -1.40 20.62 -3.55
CA LEU A 121 -1.51 19.27 -2.97
C LEU A 121 -2.64 18.41 -3.59
N MET A 122 -3.47 18.98 -4.46
CA MET A 122 -4.63 18.26 -5.02
C MET A 122 -4.22 17.40 -6.21
N PRO A 123 -4.52 16.09 -6.23
CA PRO A 123 -4.10 15.20 -7.30
C PRO A 123 -4.57 15.66 -8.68
N TYR A 124 -3.81 15.31 -9.71
CA TYR A 124 -4.24 15.49 -11.09
C TYR A 124 -5.53 14.69 -11.35
N ARG A 125 -6.38 15.21 -12.24
CA ARG A 125 -7.58 14.48 -12.70
C ARG A 125 -7.17 13.41 -13.71
N ARG A 126 -6.61 12.32 -13.21
CA ARG A 126 -6.28 11.11 -13.99
C ARG A 126 -7.10 9.92 -13.49
N PRO A 127 -7.41 8.95 -14.35
CA PRO A 127 -8.18 7.78 -13.95
C PRO A 127 -7.40 6.94 -12.93
N LEU A 128 -8.06 6.56 -11.84
CA LEU A 128 -7.56 5.62 -10.83
C LEU A 128 -8.45 4.38 -10.86
N ASN A 129 -7.88 3.24 -11.22
CA ASN A 129 -8.63 1.98 -11.35
C ASN A 129 -8.17 1.00 -10.27
N ILE A 130 -9.08 0.61 -9.37
CA ILE A 130 -8.79 -0.33 -8.28
C ILE A 130 -9.36 -1.70 -8.66
N VAL A 131 -8.50 -2.71 -8.72
CA VAL A 131 -8.91 -4.10 -8.97
C VAL A 131 -8.74 -4.92 -7.68
N VAL A 132 -9.76 -5.71 -7.38
CA VAL A 132 -9.80 -6.57 -6.20
C VAL A 132 -9.61 -8.01 -6.63
N GLY A 133 -8.66 -8.70 -6.01
CA GLY A 133 -8.33 -10.09 -6.30
C GLY A 133 -9.17 -11.09 -5.53
N ARG A 134 -8.80 -12.36 -5.70
CA ARG A 134 -9.44 -13.49 -5.02
C ARG A 134 -8.98 -13.52 -3.57
N ALA A 135 -9.89 -13.82 -2.65
CA ALA A 135 -9.55 -14.03 -1.25
C ALA A 135 -8.67 -15.27 -1.09
N ILE A 136 -7.55 -15.12 -0.39
CA ILE A 136 -6.65 -16.18 0.00
C ILE A 136 -7.05 -16.60 1.41
N GLN A 137 -7.57 -17.83 1.51
CA GLN A 137 -8.05 -18.40 2.76
C GLN A 137 -6.89 -18.59 3.74
N VAL A 138 -7.08 -18.15 4.98
CA VAL A 138 -6.06 -18.26 6.04
C VAL A 138 -6.55 -19.18 7.14
N VAL A 139 -5.74 -20.20 7.48
CA VAL A 139 -6.00 -21.07 8.62
C VAL A 139 -5.42 -20.41 9.86
N GLN A 140 -6.29 -20.11 10.84
CA GLN A 140 -5.89 -19.43 12.06
C GLN A 140 -4.92 -20.31 12.89
N GLN A 141 -3.79 -19.74 13.31
CA GLN A 141 -2.89 -20.36 14.29
C GLN A 141 -2.95 -19.55 15.60
N ARG A 142 -3.51 -20.16 16.65
CA ARG A 142 -3.77 -19.49 17.94
C ARG A 142 -2.53 -19.37 18.83
N ASP A 143 -1.55 -20.25 18.65
CA ASP A 143 -0.30 -20.23 19.42
C ASP A 143 0.65 -19.16 18.85
N ARG A 144 0.86 -18.09 19.63
CA ARG A 144 1.56 -16.88 19.19
C ARG A 144 3.05 -17.12 18.91
N ASP A 145 3.62 -18.12 19.58
CA ASP A 145 5.06 -18.39 19.59
C ASP A 145 5.46 -19.52 18.61
N LYS A 146 4.48 -20.09 17.90
CA LYS A 146 4.68 -21.20 16.94
C LYS A 146 4.12 -20.91 15.55
N ILE A 147 4.04 -19.65 15.13
CA ILE A 147 3.66 -19.38 13.75
C ILE A 147 4.77 -19.89 12.84
N ASP A 148 4.41 -20.87 12.02
CA ASP A 148 5.33 -21.51 11.09
C ASP A 148 5.80 -20.50 10.03
N GLU A 149 7.11 -20.27 9.96
CA GLU A 149 7.71 -19.38 8.96
C GLU A 149 7.46 -19.88 7.53
N THR A 150 7.39 -21.19 7.32
CA THR A 150 7.10 -21.75 6.00
C THR A 150 5.68 -21.43 5.56
N TYR A 151 4.72 -21.41 6.51
CA TYR A 151 3.33 -21.04 6.22
C TYR A 151 3.18 -19.55 5.92
N ILE A 152 3.91 -18.69 6.64
CA ILE A 152 3.98 -17.25 6.34
C ILE A 152 4.49 -17.04 4.91
N ASP A 153 5.54 -17.75 4.53
CA ASP A 153 6.19 -17.59 3.24
C ASP A 153 5.33 -18.13 2.09
N ASP A 154 4.61 -19.23 2.30
CA ASP A 154 3.62 -19.77 1.35
C ASP A 154 2.46 -18.78 1.12
N LEU A 155 1.86 -18.25 2.19
CA LEU A 155 0.78 -17.26 2.06
C LEU A 155 1.26 -15.97 1.41
N HIS A 156 2.47 -15.51 1.74
CA HIS A 156 3.08 -14.34 1.13
C HIS A 156 3.35 -14.55 -0.36
N ALA A 157 3.84 -15.73 -0.74
CA ALA A 157 4.05 -16.11 -2.14
C ALA A 157 2.73 -16.15 -2.92
N LYS A 158 1.68 -16.74 -2.34
CA LYS A 158 0.32 -16.75 -2.93
C LYS A 158 -0.23 -15.33 -3.11
N TYR A 159 -0.02 -14.46 -2.11
CA TYR A 159 -0.44 -13.06 -2.19
C TYR A 159 0.28 -12.32 -3.33
N ILE A 160 1.60 -12.49 -3.44
CA ILE A 160 2.39 -11.93 -4.54
C ILE A 160 1.93 -12.49 -5.90
N GLN A 161 1.68 -13.79 -5.98
CA GLN A 161 1.23 -14.44 -7.21
C GLN A 161 -0.12 -13.89 -7.67
N GLU A 162 -1.08 -13.69 -6.75
CA GLU A 162 -2.36 -13.08 -7.09
C GLU A 162 -2.21 -11.62 -7.53
N LEU A 163 -1.32 -10.83 -6.92
CA LEU A 163 -1.02 -9.48 -7.40
C LEU A 163 -0.44 -9.48 -8.81
N ARG A 164 0.50 -10.39 -9.11
CA ARG A 164 1.02 -10.56 -10.47
C ARG A 164 -0.06 -10.97 -11.45
N ARG A 165 -0.96 -11.87 -11.05
CA ARG A 165 -2.09 -12.29 -11.88
C ARG A 165 -3.02 -11.11 -12.19
N LEU A 166 -3.33 -10.27 -11.19
CA LEU A 166 -4.12 -9.05 -11.39
C LEU A 166 -3.42 -8.08 -12.33
N TRP A 167 -2.11 -7.88 -12.17
CA TRP A 167 -1.33 -7.07 -13.09
C TRP A 167 -1.42 -7.60 -14.53
N GLU A 168 -1.11 -8.87 -14.76
CA GLU A 168 -1.15 -9.47 -16.10
C GLU A 168 -2.54 -9.38 -16.75
N GLN A 169 -3.60 -9.54 -15.96
CA GLN A 169 -4.97 -9.49 -16.45
C GLN A 169 -5.40 -8.08 -16.90
N TYR A 170 -4.91 -7.03 -16.23
CA TYR A 170 -5.45 -5.67 -16.38
C TYR A 170 -4.44 -4.63 -16.91
N LYS A 171 -3.15 -4.95 -17.01
CA LYS A 171 -2.11 -4.01 -17.45
C LYS A 171 -2.37 -3.41 -18.83
N ASP A 172 -2.89 -4.19 -19.78
CA ASP A 172 -3.17 -3.69 -21.13
C ASP A 172 -4.45 -2.84 -21.22
N VAL A 173 -5.28 -2.88 -20.19
CA VAL A 173 -6.51 -2.07 -20.10
C VAL A 173 -6.25 -0.76 -19.36
N PHE A 174 -5.58 -0.83 -18.20
CA PHE A 174 -5.44 0.30 -17.28
C PHE A 174 -4.04 0.91 -17.21
N ALA A 175 -3.00 0.23 -17.71
CA ALA A 175 -1.61 0.69 -17.75
C ALA A 175 -1.05 0.66 -19.17
N LYS A 176 -1.75 1.32 -20.10
CA LYS A 176 -1.39 1.39 -21.53
C LYS A 176 -0.07 2.12 -21.76
N ASP A 177 0.14 3.20 -21.01
CA ASP A 177 1.32 4.06 -21.13
C ASP A 177 2.48 3.59 -20.24
N ARG A 178 2.44 2.35 -19.74
CA ARG A 178 3.45 1.82 -18.80
C ARG A 178 4.85 1.85 -19.40
N ILE A 179 5.82 2.26 -18.59
CA ILE A 179 7.24 2.24 -18.97
C ILE A 179 7.96 0.99 -18.47
N SER A 180 7.37 0.28 -17.50
CA SER A 180 7.90 -0.96 -16.95
C SER A 180 6.77 -1.90 -16.52
N GLU A 181 7.12 -3.18 -16.38
CA GLU A 181 6.25 -4.18 -15.78
C GLU A 181 6.25 -4.06 -14.24
N ILE A 182 5.32 -4.74 -13.56
CA ILE A 182 5.24 -4.69 -12.10
C ILE A 182 6.53 -5.19 -11.44
N GLU A 183 7.13 -4.32 -10.64
CA GLU A 183 8.34 -4.63 -9.86
C GLU A 183 7.98 -4.90 -8.41
N ILE A 184 8.37 -6.07 -7.91
CA ILE A 184 8.21 -6.39 -6.49
C ILE A 184 9.60 -6.36 -5.86
N VAL A 185 9.83 -5.37 -4.98
CA VAL A 185 11.14 -5.05 -4.40
C VAL A 185 11.17 -5.27 -2.89
N ALA A 186 12.38 -5.23 -2.33
CA ALA A 186 12.71 -5.48 -0.92
C ALA A 186 12.56 -4.24 -0.02
#